data_AF-A0A5F5PNX9-F1
#
_entry.id   AF-A0A5F5PNX9-F1
#
_cell.length_a   1.000
_cell.length_b   1.000
_cell.length_c   1.000
_cell.angle_alpha   90.00
_cell.angle_beta   90.00
_cell.angle_gamma   90.00
#
_symmetry.space_group_name_H-M   'P 1'
#
loop_
_entity.id
_entity.type
_entity.pdbx_description
1 polymer ?
#
loop_
_entity_poly.entity_id
_entity_poly.type
_entity_poly.pdbx_seq_one_letter_code
_entity_poly.pdbx_strand_id
1 'polypeptide(L)'
;MILECSQNMSHLSMFWYQQDPGEGPRLIHYSTDVRSTTRGNVPEGYSVFRNKKENFPLTLESASTNQTSLYPCASSEYTVLHSQLLSA
;
A
#
# COMPACT_ATOMS: atom_id res chain seq x y z
N MET A 1 -5.97 14.24 -2.10
CA MET A 1 -6.30 13.55 -3.38
C MET A 1 -6.55 12.08 -3.05
N ILE A 2 -7.41 11.36 -3.79
CA ILE A 2 -7.66 9.93 -3.56
C ILE A 2 -7.20 9.14 -4.78
N LEU A 3 -6.43 8.07 -4.56
CA LEU A 3 -6.06 7.08 -5.55
C LEU A 3 -6.83 5.78 -5.29
N GLU A 4 -7.36 5.21 -6.35
CA GLU A 4 -8.13 3.98 -6.29
C GLU A 4 -7.25 2.78 -6.65
N CYS A 5 -7.42 1.69 -5.90
CA CYS A 5 -6.89 0.39 -6.28
C CYS A 5 -7.99 -0.65 -6.11
N SER A 6 -8.21 -1.44 -7.16
CA SER A 6 -9.21 -2.49 -7.17
C SER A 6 -8.66 -3.81 -7.70
N GLN A 7 -9.27 -4.91 -7.25
CA GLN A 7 -8.94 -6.27 -7.66
C GLN A 7 -10.21 -7.13 -7.74
N ASN A 8 -10.20 -8.13 -8.62
CA ASN A 8 -11.27 -9.12 -8.80
C ASN A 8 -10.78 -10.57 -8.67
N MET A 9 -9.57 -10.75 -8.13
CA MET A 9 -8.87 -12.02 -7.96
C MET A 9 -9.19 -12.69 -6.62
N SER A 10 -10.10 -12.13 -5.82
CA SER A 10 -10.38 -12.56 -4.44
C SER A 10 -9.14 -12.54 -3.53
N HIS A 11 -8.15 -11.71 -3.86
CA HIS A 11 -6.97 -11.51 -3.04
C HIS A 11 -7.34 -10.91 -1.69
N LEU A 12 -6.78 -11.47 -0.62
CA LEU A 12 -7.04 -11.02 0.73
C LEU A 12 -6.21 -9.77 1.05
N SER A 13 -4.92 -9.83 0.73
CA SER A 13 -3.99 -8.75 1.02
C SER A 13 -3.93 -7.72 -0.10
N MET A 14 -3.85 -6.43 0.25
CA MET A 14 -3.58 -5.33 -0.70
C MET A 14 -2.56 -4.36 -0.10
N PHE A 15 -1.79 -3.73 -0.97
CA PHE A 15 -0.61 -2.94 -0.60
C PHE A 15 -0.57 -1.65 -1.41
N TRP A 16 -0.08 -0.59 -0.77
CA TRP A 16 0.29 0.67 -1.41
C TRP A 16 1.76 0.95 -1.19
N TYR A 17 2.42 1.38 -2.27
CA TYR A 17 3.81 1.78 -2.27
C TYR A 17 3.93 3.21 -2.77
N GLN A 18 4.96 3.89 -2.28
CA GLN A 18 5.52 5.09 -2.92
C GLN A 18 6.77 4.65 -3.67
N GLN A 19 6.94 5.14 -4.89
CA GLN A 19 8.18 4.96 -5.63
C GLN A 19 8.65 6.29 -6.20
N ASP A 20 9.76 6.78 -5.65
CA ASP A 20 10.42 8.00 -6.14
C ASP A 20 11.32 7.68 -7.35
N PRO A 21 11.58 8.66 -8.24
CA PRO A 21 12.47 8.47 -9.37
C PRO A 21 13.86 7.96 -8.93
N GLY A 22 14.28 6.81 -9.46
CA GLY A 22 15.56 6.19 -9.14
C GLY A 22 15.58 5.36 -7.85
N GLU A 23 14.45 5.26 -7.13
CA GLU A 23 14.32 4.46 -5.91
C GLU A 23 13.45 3.21 -6.10
N GLY A 24 13.60 2.26 -5.17
CA GLY A 24 12.73 1.10 -5.05
C GLY A 24 11.38 1.44 -4.40
N PRO A 25 10.38 0.56 -4.52
CA PRO A 25 9.09 0.75 -3.87
C PRO A 25 9.23 0.71 -2.35
N ARG A 26 8.71 1.73 -1.66
CA ARG A 26 8.64 1.83 -0.20
C ARG A 26 7.20 1.66 0.25
N LEU A 27 6.96 0.77 1.20
CA LEU A 27 5.60 0.45 1.65
C LEU A 27 4.99 1.63 2.41
N ILE A 28 3.84 2.13 1.93
CA ILE A 28 3.03 3.15 2.61
C ILE A 28 2.13 2.46 3.63
N HIS A 29 1.30 1.53 3.16
CA HIS A 29 0.28 0.84 3.94
C HIS A 29 -0.05 -0.50 3.30
N TYR A 30 -0.52 -1.45 4.11
CA TYR A 30 -1.13 -2.68 3.62
C TYR A 30 -2.38 -3.04 4.42
N SER A 31 -3.15 -3.97 3.88
CA SER A 31 -4.37 -4.48 4.48
C SER A 31 -4.44 -5.97 4.21
N THR A 32 -4.61 -6.77 5.27
CA THR A 32 -4.70 -8.24 5.19
C THR A 32 -6.12 -8.77 5.32
N ASP A 33 -7.12 -7.89 5.47
CA ASP A 33 -8.54 -8.21 5.42
C ASP A 33 -9.36 -6.92 5.35
N VAL A 34 -10.66 -7.05 5.11
CA VAL A 34 -11.64 -5.97 5.29
C VAL A 34 -11.54 -5.43 6.72
N ARG A 35 -11.58 -4.10 6.85
CA ARG A 35 -11.40 -3.34 8.11
C ARG A 35 -10.03 -3.53 8.80
N SER A 36 -9.09 -4.24 8.19
CA SER A 36 -7.71 -4.33 8.66
C SER A 36 -6.81 -3.44 7.82
N THR A 37 -6.04 -2.57 8.47
CA THR A 37 -4.97 -1.80 7.83
C THR A 37 -3.75 -1.75 8.74
N THR A 38 -2.57 -1.71 8.15
CA THR A 38 -1.29 -1.65 8.86
C THR A 38 -0.37 -0.65 8.17
N ARG A 39 0.36 0.13 8.97
CA ARG A 39 1.32 1.12 8.49
C ARG A 39 2.56 0.41 7.93
N GLY A 40 3.06 0.91 6.80
CA GLY A 40 4.35 0.52 6.25
C GLY A 40 5.49 1.35 6.80
N ASN A 41 6.57 1.45 6.02
CA ASN A 41 7.79 2.18 6.36
C ASN A 41 7.66 3.69 6.15
N VAL A 42 6.77 4.13 5.26
CA VAL A 42 6.53 5.56 4.96
C VAL A 42 5.04 5.93 5.06
N PRO A 43 4.41 5.77 6.24
CA PRO A 43 2.97 5.94 6.39
C PRO A 43 2.53 7.40 6.57
N GLU A 44 3.45 8.30 6.91
CA GLU A 44 3.11 9.69 7.21
C GLU A 44 2.55 10.40 5.99
N GLY A 45 1.43 11.11 6.19
CA GLY A 45 0.82 11.85 5.10
C GLY A 45 -0.10 11.06 4.17
N TYR A 46 -0.32 9.80 4.53
CA TYR A 46 -1.20 8.91 3.81
C TYR A 46 -2.23 8.34 4.78
N SER A 47 -3.45 8.21 4.30
CA SER A 47 -4.50 7.47 5.00
C SER A 47 -5.17 6.47 4.06
N VAL A 48 -5.54 5.32 4.61
CA VAL A 48 -6.17 4.22 3.86
C VAL A 48 -7.36 3.69 4.62
N PHE A 49 -8.32 3.10 3.90
CA PHE A 49 -9.41 2.39 4.53
C PHE A 49 -9.87 1.21 3.66
N ARG A 50 -10.10 0.04 4.29
CA ARG A 50 -10.49 -1.18 3.59
C ARG A 50 -11.94 -1.54 3.89
N ASN A 51 -12.87 -0.96 3.14
CA ASN A 51 -14.30 -1.25 3.30
C ASN A 51 -14.76 -2.53 2.59
N LYS A 52 -14.10 -2.87 1.47
CA LYS A 52 -14.43 -4.00 0.60
C LYS A 52 -13.17 -4.79 0.30
N LYS A 53 -13.31 -6.09 0.08
CA LYS A 53 -12.18 -6.95 -0.27
C LYS A 53 -11.60 -6.56 -1.63
N GLU A 54 -12.42 -6.01 -2.51
CA GLU A 54 -12.07 -5.65 -3.87
C GLU A 54 -11.36 -4.30 -3.95
N ASN A 55 -11.48 -3.42 -2.96
CA ASN A 55 -11.02 -2.04 -3.04
C ASN A 55 -10.14 -1.66 -1.87
N PHE A 56 -9.03 -0.97 -2.14
CA PHE A 56 -8.17 -0.40 -1.12
C PHE A 56 -7.73 1.01 -1.55
N PRO A 57 -8.54 2.05 -1.33
CA PRO A 57 -8.19 3.43 -1.69
C PRO A 57 -7.09 4.01 -0.79
N LEU A 58 -6.29 4.90 -1.36
CA LEU A 58 -5.25 5.69 -0.69
C LEU A 58 -5.57 7.18 -0.78
N THR A 59 -5.66 7.84 0.37
CA THR A 59 -5.79 9.29 0.47
C THR A 59 -4.40 9.90 0.67
N LEU A 60 -4.05 10.82 -0.23
CA LEU A 60 -2.84 11.65 -0.18
C LEU A 60 -3.19 12.95 0.57
N GLU A 61 -2.59 13.13 1.75
CA GLU A 61 -2.78 14.31 2.59
C GLU A 61 -1.82 15.41 2.12
N SER A 62 -2.36 16.54 1.66
CA SER A 62 -1.70 17.52 0.79
C SER A 62 -0.38 18.13 1.27
N ALA A 63 -0.02 18.00 2.55
CA ALA A 63 1.22 18.54 3.10
C ALA A 63 2.44 17.59 3.01
N SER A 64 2.24 16.35 2.56
CA SER A 64 3.21 15.26 2.77
C SER A 64 3.63 14.50 1.50
N THR A 65 2.88 14.68 0.41
CA THR A 65 2.98 13.82 -0.77
C THR A 65 3.78 14.49 -1.86
N ASN A 66 4.84 13.82 -2.31
CA ASN A 66 5.65 14.29 -3.43
C ASN A 66 4.87 14.09 -4.75
N GLN A 67 4.76 15.15 -5.54
CA GLN A 67 4.02 15.16 -6.81
C GLN A 67 4.74 14.40 -7.94
N THR A 68 6.02 14.08 -7.77
CA THR A 68 6.81 13.33 -8.76
C THR A 68 6.87 11.83 -8.49
N SER A 69 6.33 11.36 -7.36
CA SER A 69 6.30 9.95 -7.01
C SER A 69 5.25 9.18 -7.82
N LEU A 70 5.56 7.92 -8.12
CA LEU A 70 4.57 6.93 -8.52
C LEU A 70 3.97 6.29 -7.28
N TYR A 71 2.71 5.87 -7.40
CA TYR A 71 1.99 5.16 -6.33
C TYR A 71 1.49 3.81 -6.84
N PRO A 72 2.34 2.78 -6.89
CA PRO A 72 1.91 1.44 -7.26
C PRO A 72 1.02 0.82 -6.18
N CYS A 73 0.00 0.08 -6.60
CA CYS A 73 -0.75 -0.82 -5.73
C CYS A 73 -0.57 -2.28 -6.15
N ALA A 74 -0.65 -3.19 -5.18
CA ALA A 74 -0.54 -4.63 -5.41
C ALA A 74 -1.55 -5.40 -4.56
N SER A 75 -1.79 -6.66 -4.91
CA SER A 75 -2.66 -7.56 -4.14
C SER A 75 -2.12 -8.99 -4.14
N SER A 76 -2.45 -9.77 -3.11
CA SER A 76 -2.02 -11.17 -2.95
C SER A 76 -3.08 -12.01 -2.24
N GLU A 77 -3.19 -13.29 -2.59
CA GLU A 77 -4.02 -14.26 -1.86
C GLU A 77 -3.59 -14.42 -0.40
N TYR A 78 -2.28 -14.52 -0.15
CA TYR A 78 -1.70 -14.69 1.18
C TYR A 78 -0.68 -13.59 1.48
N THR A 79 -0.59 -13.17 2.73
CA THR A 79 0.57 -12.40 3.23
C THR A 79 1.65 -13.39 3.62
N VAL A 80 2.56 -13.72 2.71
CA VAL A 80 3.83 -14.31 3.14
C VAL A 80 4.60 -13.17 3.78
N LEU A 81 4.74 -13.20 5.11
CA LEU A 81 5.61 -12.26 5.80
C LEU A 81 7.02 -12.49 5.25
N HIS A 82 7.49 -11.62 4.36
CA HIS A 82 8.85 -11.71 3.86
C HIS A 82 9.75 -11.25 5.00
N SER A 83 10.11 -12.18 5.90
CA SER A 83 11.24 -11.95 6.80
C SER A 83 12.44 -11.73 5.87
N GLN A 84 12.93 -10.49 5.77
CA GLN A 84 14.19 -10.23 5.11
C GLN A 84 15.26 -11.00 5.89
N LEU A 85 15.58 -12.20 5.44
CA LEU A 85 16.83 -12.85 5.78
C LEU A 85 17.91 -12.05 5.05
N LEU A 86 18.38 -10.98 5.70
CA LEU A 86 19.65 -10.38 5.35
C LEU A 86 20.69 -11.48 5.59
N SER A 87 20.99 -12.22 4.53
CA SER A 87 22.13 -13.13 4.51
C SER A 87 23.36 -12.25 4.56
N ALA A 88 24.13 -12.37 5.65
CA ALA A 88 25.42 -11.71 5.84
C ALA A 88 26.46 -12.26 4.86
#